data_AF-A0AAD7QJZ9-F1
#
_entry.id   AF-A0AAD7QJZ9-F1
#
_cell.length_a   1.000
_cell.length_b   1.000
_cell.length_c   1.000
_cell.angle_alpha   90.00
_cell.angle_beta   90.00
_cell.angle_gamma   90.00
#
_symmetry.space_group_name_H-M   'P 1'
#
loop_
_entity.id
_entity.type
_entity.pdbx_description
1 polymer ?
#
loop_
_entity_poly.entity_id
_entity_poly.type
_entity_poly.pdbx_seq_one_letter_code
_entity_poly.pdbx_strand_id
1 'polypeptide(L)'
;MYFPNTIWSVSFLVVVFVEAAVVLAFEGYVFGKFEANINANIDSAQRRDSNTVAIPTYLALFIFGEVYQLVLSWDALRLKNTIQVIGLCMFNTAVLVYAGIQYEQIKQAASLLSAMRLDDASDGYVLASSAWGDMKPFLIAIIGVIAVAGFVMAYICFQLYREFGWTIYKQIGADLRMKHRYLAYQIFMTLLKFDVFFFLGFTIQFVVIVLNRKDVEFALTIAVIPLTIVVLVITTMSVRRESYVGMVSMIVIFFAGMAYFLFKLVRMYQPLQAIKYVAARKSLTVFAAITLFLILVTIINAIVCTANFRKGLKPYVYKAARPSWLATHEKRYGGGHDEITSTETTSPVVRRRMSLD
;
A
#
# COMPACT_ATOMS: atom_id res chain seq x y z
N MET A 1 -12.53 11.89 14.41
CA MET A 1 -12.19 11.65 12.99
C MET A 1 -11.59 12.94 12.44
N TYR A 2 -10.42 12.91 11.81
CA TYR A 2 -9.81 14.12 11.20
C TYR A 2 -10.46 14.36 9.84
N PHE A 3 -11.26 15.40 9.68
CA PHE A 3 -11.77 15.74 8.34
C PHE A 3 -10.77 16.62 7.59
N PRO A 4 -10.53 16.37 6.28
CA PRO A 4 -9.69 17.23 5.46
C PRO A 4 -10.31 18.64 5.39
N ASN A 5 -9.53 19.65 5.74
CA ASN A 5 -10.01 21.04 5.81
C ASN A 5 -9.79 21.83 4.51
N THR A 6 -9.07 21.26 3.53
CA THR A 6 -8.73 21.94 2.27
C THR A 6 -9.51 21.31 1.13
N ILE A 7 -9.98 22.13 0.18
CA ILE A 7 -10.79 21.69 -0.96
C ILE A 7 -10.07 20.54 -1.69
N TRP A 8 -8.77 20.69 -1.94
CA TRP A 8 -7.96 19.68 -2.63
C TRP A 8 -7.83 18.37 -1.85
N SER A 9 -7.71 18.43 -0.52
CA SER A 9 -7.66 17.23 0.31
C SER A 9 -8.99 16.49 0.30
N VAL A 10 -10.11 17.22 0.36
CA VAL A 10 -11.46 16.64 0.24
C VAL A 10 -11.65 16.04 -1.15
N SER A 11 -11.31 16.77 -2.21
CA SER A 11 -11.43 16.30 -3.60
C SER A 11 -10.62 15.02 -3.84
N PHE A 12 -9.39 14.93 -3.33
CA PHE A 12 -8.58 13.72 -3.46
C PHE A 12 -9.28 12.52 -2.82
N LEU A 13 -9.77 12.66 -1.60
CA LEU A 13 -10.46 11.58 -0.90
C LEU A 13 -11.77 11.19 -1.58
N VAL A 14 -12.54 12.16 -2.07
CA VAL A 14 -13.79 11.90 -2.80
C VAL A 14 -13.51 11.14 -4.09
N VAL A 15 -12.47 11.50 -4.84
CA VAL A 15 -12.11 10.79 -6.07
C VAL A 15 -11.76 9.33 -5.77
N VAL A 16 -10.89 9.08 -4.79
CA VAL A 16 -10.51 7.70 -4.39
C VAL A 16 -11.73 6.93 -3.88
N PHE A 17 -12.64 7.58 -3.15
CA PHE A 17 -13.87 6.94 -2.65
C PHE A 17 -14.83 6.58 -3.78
N VAL A 18 -15.05 7.48 -4.73
CA VAL A 18 -15.92 7.23 -5.88
C VAL A 18 -15.32 6.14 -6.78
N GLU A 19 -14.02 6.20 -7.05
CA GLU A 19 -13.28 5.15 -7.77
C GLU A 19 -13.49 3.78 -7.11
N ALA A 20 -13.13 3.66 -5.83
CA ALA A 20 -13.28 2.42 -5.09
C ALA A 20 -14.74 1.93 -5.06
N ALA A 21 -15.72 2.81 -4.86
CA ALA A 21 -17.13 2.41 -4.83
C ALA A 21 -17.62 1.85 -6.17
N VAL A 22 -17.26 2.51 -7.29
CA VAL A 22 -17.66 2.07 -8.65
C VAL A 22 -16.96 0.76 -9.01
N VAL A 23 -15.65 0.68 -8.75
CA VAL A 23 -14.84 -0.50 -9.05
C VAL A 23 -15.32 -1.70 -8.23
N LEU A 24 -15.52 -1.55 -6.92
CA LEU A 24 -16.01 -2.63 -6.06
C LEU A 24 -17.41 -3.12 -6.47
N ALA A 25 -18.29 -2.21 -6.92
CA ALA A 25 -19.61 -2.60 -7.41
C ALA A 25 -19.52 -3.44 -8.70
N PHE A 26 -18.68 -3.02 -9.65
CA PHE A 26 -18.46 -3.78 -10.89
C PHE A 26 -17.78 -5.12 -10.62
N GLU A 27 -16.80 -5.17 -9.73
CA GLU A 27 -16.12 -6.41 -9.35
C GLU A 27 -17.06 -7.38 -8.62
N GLY A 28 -17.93 -6.88 -7.74
CA GLY A 28 -18.96 -7.69 -7.09
C GLY A 28 -19.94 -8.32 -8.09
N TYR A 29 -20.33 -7.57 -9.13
CA TYR A 29 -21.17 -8.08 -10.21
C TYR A 29 -20.46 -9.18 -11.03
N VAL A 30 -19.21 -8.93 -11.45
CA VAL A 30 -18.39 -9.91 -12.19
C VAL A 30 -18.20 -11.18 -11.36
N PHE A 31 -17.89 -11.04 -10.07
CA PHE A 31 -17.77 -12.17 -9.15
C PHE A 31 -19.06 -12.99 -9.08
N GLY A 32 -20.20 -12.33 -8.83
CA GLY A 32 -21.49 -13.01 -8.70
C GLY A 32 -21.90 -13.74 -9.97
N LYS A 33 -21.69 -13.13 -11.14
CA LYS A 33 -21.94 -13.79 -12.44
C LYS A 33 -21.01 -14.97 -12.65
N PHE A 34 -19.72 -14.84 -12.32
CA PHE A 34 -18.77 -15.93 -12.47
C PHE A 34 -19.10 -17.11 -11.53
N GLU A 35 -19.42 -16.84 -10.27
CA GLU A 35 -19.77 -17.87 -9.29
C GLU A 35 -21.06 -18.61 -9.66
N ALA A 36 -22.09 -17.88 -10.10
CA ALA A 36 -23.33 -18.48 -10.61
C ALA A 36 -23.06 -19.42 -11.79
N ASN A 37 -22.16 -19.02 -12.69
CA ASN A 37 -21.74 -19.83 -13.82
C ASN A 37 -20.82 -21.00 -13.47
N ILE A 38 -20.19 -21.02 -12.29
CA ILE A 38 -19.48 -22.21 -11.79
C ILE A 38 -20.48 -23.17 -11.14
N ASN A 39 -21.32 -22.66 -10.24
CA ASN A 39 -22.25 -23.45 -9.43
C ASN A 39 -23.27 -24.20 -10.29
N ALA A 40 -23.70 -23.61 -11.40
CA ALA A 40 -24.65 -24.25 -12.32
C ALA A 40 -24.05 -25.40 -13.16
N ASN A 41 -22.72 -25.55 -13.17
CA ASN A 41 -22.03 -26.00 -14.37
C ASN A 41 -20.77 -26.84 -14.12
N ILE A 42 -20.26 -26.93 -12.89
CA ILE A 42 -19.01 -27.64 -12.58
C ILE A 42 -19.24 -28.55 -11.37
N ASP A 43 -18.89 -29.82 -11.53
CA ASP A 43 -18.92 -30.78 -10.44
C ASP A 43 -17.81 -30.51 -9.39
N SER A 44 -18.05 -30.95 -8.16
CA SER A 44 -17.22 -30.65 -6.98
C SER A 44 -15.74 -31.06 -7.10
N ALA A 45 -15.42 -32.04 -7.96
CA ALA A 45 -14.06 -32.49 -8.24
C ALA A 45 -13.26 -31.51 -9.11
N GLN A 46 -13.89 -30.90 -10.13
CA GLN A 46 -13.25 -30.00 -11.10
C GLN A 46 -13.19 -28.54 -10.60
N ARG A 47 -13.96 -28.23 -9.55
CA ARG A 47 -13.88 -26.96 -8.82
C ARG A 47 -12.51 -26.72 -8.16
N ARG A 48 -11.66 -27.76 -8.04
CA ARG A 48 -10.31 -27.70 -7.46
C ARG A 48 -9.20 -27.34 -8.45
N ASP A 49 -9.50 -27.15 -9.74
CA ASP A 49 -8.50 -26.70 -10.70
C ASP A 49 -7.99 -25.28 -10.38
N SER A 50 -6.68 -25.07 -10.57
CA SER A 50 -6.01 -23.79 -10.27
C SER A 50 -6.67 -22.59 -10.97
N ASN A 51 -7.27 -22.78 -12.15
CA ASN A 51 -7.96 -21.71 -12.88
C ASN A 51 -9.26 -21.27 -12.20
N THR A 52 -9.99 -22.19 -11.58
CA THR A 52 -11.27 -21.92 -10.89
C THR A 52 -11.04 -21.21 -9.56
N VAL A 53 -9.94 -21.55 -8.86
CA VAL A 53 -9.55 -20.93 -7.58
C VAL A 53 -8.85 -19.57 -7.77
N ALA A 54 -8.26 -19.34 -8.95
CA ALA A 54 -7.54 -18.12 -9.26
C ALA A 54 -8.45 -16.88 -9.32
N ILE A 55 -9.65 -17.00 -9.89
CA ILE A 55 -10.55 -15.85 -10.11
C ILE A 55 -11.02 -15.20 -8.79
N PRO A 56 -11.57 -15.95 -7.82
CA PRO A 56 -11.89 -15.39 -6.50
C PRO A 56 -10.69 -14.73 -5.82
N THR A 57 -9.49 -15.31 -6.02
CA THR A 57 -8.25 -14.76 -5.45
C THR A 57 -7.90 -13.41 -6.08
N TYR A 58 -8.05 -13.28 -7.40
CA TYR A 58 -7.77 -12.01 -8.08
C TYR A 58 -8.74 -10.91 -7.66
N LEU A 59 -10.02 -11.25 -7.60
CA LEU A 59 -11.07 -10.32 -7.17
C LEU A 59 -10.89 -9.90 -5.70
N ALA A 60 -10.59 -10.84 -4.81
CA ALA A 60 -10.31 -10.53 -3.41
C ALA A 60 -9.11 -9.59 -3.24
N LEU A 61 -8.09 -9.73 -4.09
CA LEU A 61 -6.92 -8.84 -4.07
C LEU A 61 -7.22 -7.48 -4.66
N PHE A 62 -8.07 -7.41 -5.67
CA PHE A 62 -8.57 -6.15 -6.20
C PHE A 62 -9.31 -5.38 -5.11
N ILE A 63 -10.24 -6.04 -4.42
CA ILE A 63 -11.00 -5.48 -3.29
C ILE A 63 -10.05 -5.01 -2.19
N PHE A 64 -9.07 -5.85 -1.83
CA PHE A 64 -8.06 -5.47 -0.84
C PHE A 64 -7.26 -4.25 -1.29
N GLY A 65 -6.91 -4.14 -2.57
CA GLY A 65 -6.21 -3.00 -3.17
C GLY A 65 -6.99 -1.70 -3.03
N GLU A 66 -8.25 -1.68 -3.43
CA GLU A 66 -9.12 -0.50 -3.35
C GLU A 66 -9.33 -0.02 -1.90
N VAL A 67 -9.60 -0.96 -0.99
CA VAL A 67 -9.74 -0.64 0.44
C VAL A 67 -8.42 -0.14 1.02
N TYR A 68 -7.30 -0.74 0.64
CA TYR A 68 -5.97 -0.32 1.08
C TYR A 68 -5.62 1.10 0.58
N GLN A 69 -5.95 1.41 -0.67
CA GLN A 69 -5.79 2.74 -1.28
C GLN A 69 -6.61 3.80 -0.53
N LEU A 70 -7.85 3.49 -0.15
CA LEU A 70 -8.69 4.38 0.67
C LEU A 70 -8.08 4.67 2.04
N VAL A 71 -7.65 3.62 2.75
CA VAL A 71 -7.04 3.74 4.08
C VAL A 71 -5.75 4.56 4.01
N LEU A 72 -4.89 4.29 3.03
CA LEU A 72 -3.65 5.04 2.83
C LEU A 72 -3.89 6.48 2.38
N SER A 73 -4.95 6.74 1.60
CA SER A 73 -5.34 8.11 1.20
C SER A 73 -5.75 8.95 2.40
N TRP A 74 -6.58 8.39 3.28
CA TRP A 74 -6.93 9.03 4.53
C TRP A 74 -5.71 9.31 5.41
N ASP A 75 -4.83 8.32 5.58
CA ASP A 75 -3.62 8.45 6.39
C ASP A 75 -2.63 9.47 5.80
N ALA A 76 -2.46 9.51 4.48
CA ALA A 76 -1.63 10.49 3.78
C ALA A 76 -2.11 11.92 4.02
N LEU A 77 -3.42 12.16 3.92
CA LEU A 77 -4.03 13.47 4.13
C LEU A 77 -4.00 13.89 5.60
N ARG A 78 -4.21 12.95 6.53
CA ARG A 78 -4.12 13.21 7.98
C ARG A 78 -2.72 13.65 8.38
N LEU A 79 -1.70 12.98 7.87
CA LEU A 79 -0.30 13.27 8.18
C LEU A 79 0.30 14.36 7.29
N LYS A 80 -0.48 14.90 6.33
CA LYS A 80 -0.03 15.83 5.29
C LYS A 80 1.25 15.34 4.59
N ASN A 81 1.32 14.02 4.35
CA ASN A 81 2.47 13.36 3.78
C ASN A 81 2.37 13.35 2.25
N THR A 82 2.98 14.35 1.61
CA THR A 82 2.98 14.49 0.16
C THR A 82 3.61 13.29 -0.57
N ILE A 83 4.66 12.70 0.02
CA ILE A 83 5.33 11.54 -0.58
C ILE A 83 4.38 10.34 -0.65
N GLN A 84 3.52 10.17 0.36
CA GLN A 84 2.51 9.13 0.36
C GLN A 84 1.39 9.38 -0.67
N VAL A 85 1.01 10.63 -0.93
CA VAL A 85 0.06 10.99 -2.01
C VAL A 85 0.64 10.68 -3.39
N ILE A 86 1.92 10.98 -3.61
CA ILE A 86 2.62 10.60 -4.86
C ILE A 86 2.67 9.06 -4.98
N GLY A 87 2.99 8.38 -3.88
CA GLY A 87 2.96 6.93 -3.78
C GLY A 87 1.59 6.33 -4.14
N LEU A 88 0.50 6.95 -3.70
CA LEU A 88 -0.87 6.54 -4.03
C LEU A 88 -1.18 6.68 -5.52
N CYS A 89 -0.67 7.71 -6.18
CA CYS A 89 -0.81 7.85 -7.64
C CYS A 89 -0.07 6.72 -8.37
N MET A 90 1.15 6.37 -7.94
CA MET A 90 1.89 5.24 -8.50
C MET A 90 1.21 3.91 -8.20
N PHE A 91 0.64 3.76 -7.01
CA PHE A 91 -0.16 2.61 -6.62
C PHE A 91 -1.38 2.44 -7.53
N ASN A 92 -2.09 3.53 -7.83
CA ASN A 92 -3.21 3.48 -8.76
C ASN A 92 -2.80 2.99 -10.16
N THR A 93 -1.63 3.43 -10.64
CA THR A 93 -1.08 2.90 -11.90
C THR A 93 -0.79 1.40 -11.81
N ALA A 94 -0.31 0.90 -10.67
CA ALA A 94 -0.11 -0.54 -10.46
C ALA A 94 -1.45 -1.30 -10.45
N VAL A 95 -2.49 -0.75 -9.82
CA VAL A 95 -3.86 -1.31 -9.85
C VAL A 95 -4.43 -1.31 -11.27
N LEU A 96 -4.17 -0.26 -12.06
CA LEU A 96 -4.55 -0.20 -13.48
C LEU A 96 -3.90 -1.31 -14.32
N VAL A 97 -2.58 -1.53 -14.14
CA VAL A 97 -1.86 -2.64 -14.77
C VAL A 97 -2.46 -3.98 -14.34
N TYR A 98 -2.80 -4.12 -13.06
CA TYR A 98 -3.42 -5.32 -12.52
C TYR A 98 -4.80 -5.59 -13.14
N ALA A 99 -5.65 -4.57 -13.30
CA ALA A 99 -6.95 -4.68 -13.97
C ALA A 99 -6.83 -5.22 -15.40
N GLY A 100 -5.80 -4.77 -16.15
CA GLY A 100 -5.49 -5.31 -17.48
C GLY A 100 -5.12 -6.80 -17.45
N ILE A 101 -4.28 -7.21 -16.50
CA ILE A 101 -3.88 -8.63 -16.34
C ILE A 101 -5.08 -9.49 -15.95
N GLN A 102 -5.89 -9.01 -15.02
CA GLN A 102 -7.10 -9.70 -14.55
C GLN A 102 -8.11 -9.90 -15.69
N TYR A 103 -8.30 -8.91 -16.57
CA TYR A 103 -9.14 -9.06 -17.76
C TYR A 103 -8.69 -10.23 -18.64
N GLU A 104 -7.38 -10.35 -18.91
CA GLU A 104 -6.85 -11.48 -19.70
C GLU A 104 -7.03 -12.82 -18.97
N GLN A 105 -6.83 -12.86 -17.66
CA GLN A 105 -6.96 -14.07 -16.86
C GLN A 105 -8.42 -14.56 -16.81
N ILE A 106 -9.38 -13.66 -16.60
CA ILE A 106 -10.80 -14.01 -16.60
C ILE A 106 -11.24 -14.44 -18.01
N LYS A 107 -10.76 -13.78 -19.07
CA LYS A 107 -11.00 -14.20 -20.46
C LYS A 107 -10.51 -15.62 -20.73
N GLN A 108 -9.28 -15.93 -20.31
CA GLN A 108 -8.68 -17.25 -20.50
C GLN A 108 -9.47 -18.32 -19.74
N ALA A 109 -9.79 -18.07 -18.47
CA ALA A 109 -10.59 -18.99 -17.67
C ALA A 109 -11.99 -19.23 -18.26
N ALA A 110 -12.67 -18.18 -18.73
CA ALA A 110 -13.96 -18.30 -19.41
C ALA A 110 -13.85 -19.13 -20.70
N SER A 111 -12.79 -18.93 -21.50
CA SER A 111 -12.57 -19.71 -22.72
C SER A 111 -12.28 -21.20 -22.45
N LEU A 112 -11.52 -21.51 -21.40
CA LEU A 112 -11.26 -22.90 -21.00
C LEU A 112 -12.52 -23.59 -20.49
N LEU A 113 -13.35 -22.87 -19.72
CA LEU A 113 -14.66 -23.36 -19.28
C LEU A 113 -15.61 -23.65 -20.45
N SER A 114 -15.57 -22.81 -21.48
CA SER A 114 -16.31 -23.10 -22.71
C SER A 114 -15.76 -24.33 -23.42
N ALA A 115 -14.42 -24.48 -23.53
CA ALA A 115 -13.77 -25.58 -24.23
C ALA A 115 -13.93 -26.96 -23.56
N MET A 116 -14.03 -27.04 -22.23
CA MET A 116 -14.27 -28.30 -21.53
C MET A 116 -15.69 -28.86 -21.75
N ARG A 117 -16.65 -28.03 -22.18
CA ARG A 117 -18.04 -28.46 -22.45
C ARG A 117 -18.26 -29.09 -23.82
N LEU A 118 -17.25 -29.02 -24.72
CA LEU A 118 -17.32 -29.54 -26.08
C LEU A 118 -17.27 -31.08 -26.07
N ASP A 119 -16.56 -31.62 -25.08
CA ASP A 119 -16.28 -33.05 -24.93
C ASP A 119 -17.42 -33.80 -24.22
N ASP A 120 -18.31 -33.08 -23.53
CA ASP A 120 -19.44 -33.67 -22.80
C ASP A 120 -20.74 -33.33 -23.53
N ALA A 121 -21.19 -34.27 -24.37
CA ALA A 121 -22.34 -34.16 -25.27
C ALA A 121 -23.68 -34.02 -24.52
N SER A 122 -23.92 -32.85 -23.92
CA SER A 122 -25.22 -32.45 -23.39
C SER A 122 -25.60 -31.06 -23.91
N ASP A 123 -26.83 -30.93 -24.38
CA ASP A 123 -27.45 -29.75 -25.04
C ASP A 123 -27.48 -28.49 -24.15
N GLY A 124 -26.32 -27.89 -23.87
CA GLY A 124 -26.15 -26.77 -22.95
C GLY A 124 -25.30 -25.63 -23.52
N TYR A 125 -25.40 -25.36 -24.82
CA TYR A 125 -24.53 -24.41 -25.55
C TYR A 125 -24.67 -22.92 -25.15
N VAL A 126 -25.60 -22.53 -24.29
CA VAL A 126 -26.05 -21.12 -24.22
C VAL A 126 -25.52 -20.32 -23.02
N LEU A 127 -25.00 -20.95 -21.96
CA LEU A 127 -24.68 -20.23 -20.72
C LEU A 127 -23.24 -19.68 -20.65
N ALA A 128 -22.24 -20.35 -21.23
CA ALA A 128 -20.84 -19.90 -21.12
C ALA A 128 -20.49 -18.72 -22.05
N SER A 129 -21.05 -18.66 -23.26
CA SER A 129 -20.80 -17.54 -24.20
C SER A 129 -21.57 -16.28 -23.82
N SER A 130 -22.79 -16.43 -23.28
CA SER A 130 -23.60 -15.32 -22.77
C SER A 130 -22.99 -14.71 -21.50
N ALA A 131 -22.48 -15.52 -20.58
CA ALA A 131 -21.82 -15.05 -19.36
C ALA A 131 -20.62 -14.14 -19.62
N TRP A 132 -19.75 -14.51 -20.57
CA TRP A 132 -18.62 -13.65 -20.95
C TRP A 132 -19.09 -12.34 -21.61
N GLY A 133 -20.14 -12.40 -22.44
CA GLY A 133 -20.77 -11.23 -23.03
C GLY A 133 -21.24 -10.22 -21.97
N ASP A 134 -21.83 -10.72 -20.88
CA ASP A 134 -22.28 -9.90 -19.75
C ASP A 134 -21.12 -9.33 -18.93
N MET A 135 -20.04 -10.09 -18.70
CA MET A 135 -18.92 -9.66 -17.83
C MET A 135 -17.93 -8.72 -18.54
N LYS A 136 -17.69 -8.92 -19.83
CA LYS A 136 -16.73 -8.16 -20.64
C LYS A 136 -16.90 -6.63 -20.53
N PRO A 137 -18.10 -6.03 -20.66
CA PRO A 137 -18.24 -4.57 -20.60
C PRO A 137 -17.86 -4.01 -19.22
N PHE A 138 -18.20 -4.72 -18.13
CA PHE A 138 -17.84 -4.29 -16.77
C PHE A 138 -16.34 -4.35 -16.53
N LEU A 139 -15.66 -5.40 -17.00
CA LEU A 139 -14.20 -5.50 -16.90
C LEU A 139 -13.47 -4.37 -17.65
N ILE A 140 -13.95 -4.00 -18.83
CA ILE A 140 -13.41 -2.87 -19.60
C ILE A 140 -13.72 -1.54 -18.89
N ALA A 141 -14.92 -1.41 -18.31
CA ALA A 141 -15.31 -0.22 -17.56
C ALA A 141 -14.44 -0.02 -16.32
N ILE A 142 -14.07 -1.08 -15.59
CA ILE A 142 -13.13 -1.02 -14.45
C ILE A 142 -11.81 -0.38 -14.87
N ILE A 143 -11.19 -0.87 -15.95
CA ILE A 143 -9.93 -0.31 -16.48
C ILE A 143 -10.09 1.19 -16.82
N GLY A 144 -11.21 1.55 -17.47
CA GLY A 144 -11.51 2.93 -17.82
C GLY A 144 -11.68 3.85 -16.61
N VAL A 145 -12.43 3.40 -15.60
CA VAL A 145 -12.67 4.16 -14.36
C VAL A 145 -11.37 4.41 -13.61
N ILE A 146 -10.53 3.39 -13.44
CA ILE A 146 -9.24 3.51 -12.73
C ILE A 146 -8.29 4.43 -13.51
N ALA A 147 -8.28 4.35 -14.84
CA ALA A 147 -7.46 5.23 -15.67
C ALA A 147 -7.88 6.70 -15.52
N VAL A 148 -9.18 6.98 -15.63
CA VAL A 148 -9.73 8.34 -15.48
C VAL A 148 -9.48 8.88 -14.08
N ALA A 149 -9.78 8.09 -13.05
CA ALA A 149 -9.52 8.46 -11.66
C ALA A 149 -8.03 8.68 -11.40
N GLY A 150 -7.15 7.88 -12.01
CA GLY A 150 -5.70 8.07 -11.99
C GLY A 150 -5.24 9.41 -12.55
N PHE A 151 -5.79 9.85 -13.69
CA PHE A 151 -5.48 11.17 -14.24
C PHE A 151 -5.96 12.30 -13.32
N VAL A 152 -7.17 12.18 -12.77
CA VAL A 152 -7.73 13.16 -11.85
C VAL A 152 -6.91 13.21 -10.55
N MET A 153 -6.52 12.06 -10.00
CA MET A 153 -5.66 11.95 -8.83
C MET A 153 -4.29 12.57 -9.07
N ALA A 154 -3.67 12.34 -10.24
CA ALA A 154 -2.39 12.94 -10.58
C ALA A 154 -2.47 14.48 -10.63
N TYR A 155 -3.55 15.03 -11.20
CA TYR A 155 -3.80 16.47 -11.20
C TYR A 155 -3.98 17.03 -9.78
N ILE A 156 -4.82 16.40 -8.96
CA ILE A 156 -5.03 16.83 -7.56
C ILE A 156 -3.74 16.65 -6.74
N CYS A 157 -2.96 15.61 -6.99
CA CYS A 157 -1.66 15.38 -6.35
C CYS A 157 -0.68 16.52 -6.62
N PHE A 158 -0.62 17.04 -7.85
CA PHE A 158 0.20 18.21 -8.17
C PHE A 158 -0.20 19.43 -7.34
N GLN A 159 -1.49 19.63 -7.14
CA GLN A 159 -1.99 20.75 -6.34
C GLN A 159 -1.75 20.56 -4.84
N LEU A 160 -1.93 19.33 -4.32
CA LEU A 160 -1.58 18.97 -2.94
C LEU A 160 -0.08 19.10 -2.68
N TYR A 161 0.76 18.80 -3.66
CA TYR A 161 2.21 18.99 -3.54
C TYR A 161 2.58 20.45 -3.25
N ARG A 162 1.93 21.40 -3.92
CA ARG A 162 2.11 22.84 -3.66
C ARG A 162 1.63 23.25 -2.27
N GLU A 163 0.45 22.78 -1.87
CA GLU A 163 -0.18 23.12 -0.59
C GLU A 163 0.60 22.55 0.62
N PHE A 164 0.95 21.27 0.57
CA PHE A 164 1.70 20.61 1.64
C PHE A 164 3.17 21.04 1.67
N GLY A 165 3.78 21.30 0.50
CA GLY A 165 5.14 21.84 0.42
C GLY A 165 5.29 23.17 1.17
N TRP A 166 4.30 24.05 1.06
CA TRP A 166 4.25 25.30 1.82
C TRP A 166 4.09 25.10 3.33
N THR A 167 3.28 24.11 3.73
CA THR A 167 3.09 23.76 5.15
C THR A 167 4.37 23.19 5.77
N ILE A 168 5.05 22.28 5.07
CA ILE A 168 6.32 21.68 5.51
C ILE A 168 7.41 22.74 5.63
N TYR A 169 7.49 23.67 4.67
CA TYR A 169 8.44 24.79 4.73
C TYR A 169 8.26 25.63 6.00
N LYS A 170 7.02 25.98 6.37
CA LYS A 170 6.74 26.74 7.60
C LYS A 170 7.09 25.99 8.89
N GLN A 171 7.02 24.66 8.89
CA GLN A 171 7.22 23.85 10.09
C GLN A 171 8.69 23.49 10.35
N ILE A 172 9.50 23.32 9.29
CA ILE A 172 10.91 22.93 9.38
C ILE A 172 11.86 24.15 9.30
N GLY A 173 11.40 25.26 8.72
CA GLY A 173 12.25 26.43 8.47
C GLY A 173 13.13 26.26 7.23
N ALA A 174 14.11 27.15 7.06
CA ALA A 174 14.97 27.22 5.87
C ALA A 174 16.16 26.22 5.87
N ASP A 175 16.30 25.38 6.89
CA ASP A 175 17.40 24.39 6.93
C ASP A 175 17.15 23.23 5.94
N LEU A 176 17.81 23.34 4.79
CA LEU A 176 17.77 22.35 3.71
C LEU A 176 18.28 20.97 4.15
N ARG A 177 19.27 20.90 5.06
CA ARG A 177 19.83 19.62 5.51
C ARG A 177 18.82 18.85 6.34
N MET A 178 18.09 19.56 7.19
CA MET A 178 17.05 18.98 8.02
C MET A 178 15.84 18.53 7.19
N LYS A 179 15.45 19.33 6.19
CA LYS A 179 14.40 18.98 5.22
C LYS A 179 14.72 17.68 4.47
N HIS A 180 15.96 17.50 3.99
CA HIS A 180 16.36 16.26 3.30
C HIS A 180 16.28 15.02 4.20
N ARG A 181 16.71 15.12 5.47
CA ARG A 181 16.62 14.00 6.43
C ARG A 181 15.17 13.62 6.73
N TYR A 182 14.30 14.62 6.88
CA TYR A 182 12.88 14.39 7.10
C TYR A 182 12.20 13.77 5.89
N LEU A 183 12.55 14.22 4.68
CA LEU A 183 12.04 13.65 3.44
C LEU A 183 12.49 12.19 3.25
N ALA A 184 13.75 11.86 3.53
CA ALA A 184 14.23 10.47 3.50
C ALA A 184 13.45 9.58 4.48
N TYR A 185 13.18 10.07 5.69
CA TYR A 185 12.34 9.37 6.66
C TYR A 185 10.90 9.16 6.16
N GLN A 186 10.28 10.19 5.57
CA GLN A 186 8.92 10.07 5.01
C GLN A 186 8.86 9.11 3.83
N ILE A 187 9.87 9.11 2.94
CA ILE A 187 10.01 8.13 1.86
C ILE A 187 10.08 6.73 2.45
N PHE A 188 10.97 6.49 3.41
CA PHE A 188 11.13 5.18 4.04
C PHE A 188 9.82 4.67 4.69
N MET A 189 9.16 5.52 5.48
CA MET A 189 7.88 5.18 6.09
C MET A 189 6.76 4.93 5.08
N THR A 190 6.81 5.58 3.92
CA THR A 190 5.85 5.41 2.83
C THR A 190 6.09 4.09 2.09
N LEU A 191 7.36 3.79 1.78
CA LEU A 191 7.77 2.52 1.16
C LEU A 191 7.34 1.32 2.01
N LEU A 192 7.59 1.36 3.33
CA LEU A 192 7.18 0.27 4.22
C LEU A 192 5.67 0.00 4.19
N LYS A 193 4.82 1.00 3.95
CA LYS A 193 3.38 0.79 3.80
C LYS A 193 3.07 0.05 2.51
N PHE A 194 3.58 0.53 1.37
CA PHE A 194 3.39 -0.14 0.09
C PHE A 194 4.00 -1.55 0.07
N ASP A 195 5.13 -1.77 0.74
CA ASP A 195 5.75 -3.08 0.91
C ASP A 195 4.78 -4.09 1.55
N VAL A 196 4.00 -3.69 2.56
CA VAL A 196 2.97 -4.56 3.16
C VAL A 196 2.01 -5.05 2.08
N PHE A 197 1.49 -4.16 1.25
CA PHE A 197 0.49 -4.54 0.25
C PHE A 197 1.06 -5.49 -0.80
N PHE A 198 2.19 -5.14 -1.43
CA PHE A 198 2.73 -5.94 -2.51
C PHE A 198 3.27 -7.29 -2.02
N PHE A 199 3.89 -7.31 -0.82
CA PHE A 199 4.30 -8.54 -0.17
C PHE A 199 3.10 -9.44 0.12
N LEU A 200 2.08 -8.93 0.83
CA LEU A 200 0.89 -9.71 1.16
C LEU A 200 0.13 -10.16 -0.09
N GLY A 201 -0.01 -9.29 -1.08
CA GLY A 201 -0.66 -9.60 -2.34
C GLY A 201 0.03 -10.76 -3.05
N PHE A 202 1.36 -10.70 -3.19
CA PHE A 202 2.13 -11.81 -3.74
C PHE A 202 1.96 -13.10 -2.93
N THR A 203 2.12 -13.03 -1.60
CA THR A 203 2.06 -14.22 -0.74
C THR A 203 0.68 -14.87 -0.78
N ILE A 204 -0.41 -14.08 -0.75
CA ILE A 204 -1.77 -14.60 -0.83
C ILE A 204 -2.03 -15.24 -2.19
N GLN A 205 -1.68 -14.59 -3.32
CA GLN A 205 -1.80 -15.22 -4.65
C GLN A 205 -1.04 -16.53 -4.72
N PHE A 206 0.19 -16.53 -4.21
CA PHE A 206 1.07 -17.68 -4.26
C PHE A 206 0.52 -18.85 -3.43
N VAL A 207 0.10 -18.59 -2.19
CA VAL A 207 -0.46 -19.59 -1.27
C VAL A 207 -1.76 -20.18 -1.80
N VAL A 208 -2.66 -19.34 -2.32
CA VAL A 208 -4.00 -19.79 -2.70
C VAL A 208 -4.01 -20.49 -4.06
N ILE A 209 -3.22 -20.01 -5.03
CA ILE A 209 -3.32 -20.48 -6.42
C ILE A 209 -2.30 -21.59 -6.73
N VAL A 210 -1.10 -21.52 -6.15
CA VAL A 210 0.03 -22.37 -6.56
C VAL A 210 0.31 -23.50 -5.58
N LEU A 211 0.13 -23.27 -4.28
CA LEU A 211 0.52 -24.26 -3.28
C LEU A 211 -0.55 -25.31 -3.05
N ASN A 212 -0.09 -26.56 -2.96
CA ASN A 212 -0.94 -27.66 -2.54
C ASN A 212 -1.04 -27.66 -1.00
N ARG A 213 -2.26 -27.87 -0.48
CA ARG A 213 -2.56 -27.85 0.96
C ARG A 213 -1.80 -28.91 1.77
N LYS A 214 -1.32 -29.97 1.11
CA LYS A 214 -0.59 -31.08 1.75
C LYS A 214 0.93 -30.86 1.85
N ASP A 215 1.47 -29.83 1.20
CA ASP A 215 2.91 -29.58 1.18
C ASP A 215 3.36 -28.78 2.40
N VAL A 216 4.54 -29.10 2.96
CA VAL A 216 5.14 -28.33 4.07
C VAL A 216 5.37 -26.86 3.69
N GLU A 217 5.63 -26.59 2.41
CA GLU A 217 5.76 -25.22 1.88
C GLU A 217 4.50 -24.38 2.13
N PHE A 218 3.31 -24.98 2.22
CA PHE A 218 2.05 -24.29 2.46
C PHE A 218 1.99 -23.72 3.87
N ALA A 219 2.28 -24.55 4.87
CA ALA A 219 2.32 -24.13 6.27
C ALA A 219 3.40 -23.06 6.51
N LEU A 220 4.59 -23.25 5.92
CA LEU A 220 5.69 -22.28 6.04
C LEU A 220 5.31 -20.92 5.42
N THR A 221 4.71 -20.92 4.22
CA THR A 221 4.37 -19.67 3.55
C THR A 221 3.23 -18.92 4.26
N ILE A 222 2.29 -19.63 4.88
CA ILE A 222 1.28 -19.02 5.75
C ILE A 222 1.92 -18.37 6.98
N ALA A 223 2.89 -19.03 7.61
CA ALA A 223 3.61 -18.47 8.75
C ALA A 223 4.41 -17.21 8.41
N VAL A 224 4.82 -17.04 7.16
CA VAL A 224 5.54 -15.85 6.67
C VAL A 224 4.65 -14.60 6.66
N ILE A 225 3.32 -14.73 6.49
CA ILE A 225 2.38 -13.61 6.49
C ILE A 225 2.41 -12.82 7.82
N PRO A 226 2.14 -13.41 9.00
CA PRO A 226 2.22 -12.67 10.26
C PRO A 226 3.65 -12.27 10.60
N LEU A 227 4.64 -13.09 10.25
CA LEU A 227 6.06 -12.78 10.47
C LEU A 227 6.48 -11.48 9.78
N THR A 228 6.05 -11.25 8.54
CA THR A 228 6.38 -10.03 7.81
C THR A 228 5.74 -8.79 8.40
N ILE A 229 4.50 -8.87 8.90
CA ILE A 229 3.87 -7.78 9.64
C ILE A 229 4.70 -7.42 10.89
N VAL A 230 5.14 -8.43 11.64
CA VAL A 230 5.99 -8.23 12.84
C VAL A 230 7.32 -7.57 12.47
N VAL A 231 8.00 -8.04 11.41
CA VAL A 231 9.26 -7.45 10.93
C VAL A 231 9.07 -5.97 10.54
N LEU A 232 7.99 -5.63 9.84
CA LEU A 232 7.72 -4.26 9.42
C LEU A 232 7.36 -3.34 10.59
N VAL A 233 6.64 -3.85 11.60
CA VAL A 233 6.38 -3.12 12.86
C VAL A 233 7.68 -2.88 13.62
N ILE A 234 8.53 -3.89 13.78
CA ILE A 234 9.84 -3.75 14.44
C ILE A 234 10.72 -2.77 13.67
N THR A 235 10.70 -2.80 12.33
CA THR A 235 11.42 -1.83 11.49
C THR A 235 10.94 -0.41 11.77
N THR A 236 9.62 -0.20 11.77
CA THR A 236 9.01 1.10 12.06
C THR A 236 9.39 1.61 13.45
N MET A 237 9.40 0.73 14.46
CA MET A 237 9.84 1.08 15.80
C MET A 237 11.34 1.40 15.88
N SER A 238 12.17 0.62 15.17
CA SER A 238 13.62 0.78 15.14
C SER A 238 14.03 2.11 14.52
N VAL A 239 13.40 2.51 13.41
CA VAL A 239 13.68 3.79 12.77
C VAL A 239 13.19 4.97 13.62
N ARG A 240 12.04 4.85 14.30
CA ARG A 240 11.52 5.89 15.21
C ARG A 240 12.38 6.07 16.46
N ARG A 241 12.96 4.98 16.96
CA ARG A 241 13.86 5.00 18.12
C ARG A 241 15.31 5.36 17.74
N GLU A 242 15.61 5.54 16.45
CA GLU A 242 16.97 5.71 15.93
C GLU A 242 17.93 4.61 16.42
N SER A 243 17.45 3.37 16.53
CA SER A 243 18.24 2.22 16.99
C SER A 243 19.11 1.71 15.84
N TYR A 244 20.43 1.92 15.96
CA TYR A 244 21.39 1.46 14.95
C TYR A 244 21.37 -0.07 14.80
N VAL A 245 21.42 -0.80 15.92
CA VAL A 245 21.38 -2.27 15.93
C VAL A 245 20.10 -2.78 15.27
N GLY A 246 18.95 -2.20 15.63
CA GLY A 246 17.66 -2.57 15.05
C GLY A 246 17.62 -2.37 13.54
N MET A 247 18.10 -1.22 13.04
CA MET A 247 18.12 -0.97 11.60
C MET A 247 19.06 -1.90 10.83
N VAL A 248 20.28 -2.15 11.33
CA VAL A 248 21.22 -3.08 10.68
C VAL A 248 20.63 -4.48 10.60
N SER A 249 20.02 -4.97 11.68
CA SER A 249 19.32 -6.26 11.67
C SER A 249 18.19 -6.30 10.64
N MET A 250 17.37 -5.25 10.53
CA MET A 250 16.28 -5.19 9.54
C MET A 250 16.81 -5.11 8.10
N ILE A 251 17.91 -4.40 7.85
CA ILE A 251 18.56 -4.37 6.53
C ILE A 251 18.97 -5.78 6.10
N VAL A 252 19.58 -6.57 6.99
CA VAL A 252 19.95 -7.97 6.71
C VAL A 252 18.70 -8.80 6.37
N ILE A 253 17.61 -8.62 7.12
CA ILE A 253 16.33 -9.30 6.85
C ILE A 253 15.75 -8.88 5.49
N PHE A 254 15.85 -7.61 5.10
CA PHE A 254 15.41 -7.16 3.78
C PHE A 254 16.23 -7.77 2.64
N PHE A 255 17.55 -7.92 2.81
CA PHE A 255 18.38 -8.67 1.85
C PHE A 255 17.95 -10.14 1.75
N ALA A 256 17.64 -10.79 2.88
CA ALA A 256 17.11 -12.16 2.88
C ALA A 256 15.75 -12.24 2.18
N GLY A 257 14.86 -11.28 2.42
CA GLY A 257 13.58 -11.16 1.72
C GLY A 257 13.74 -10.97 0.21
N MET A 258 14.65 -10.10 -0.22
CA MET A 258 14.99 -9.91 -1.63
C MET A 258 15.49 -11.20 -2.28
N ALA A 259 16.40 -11.93 -1.62
CA ALA A 259 16.88 -13.22 -2.10
C ALA A 259 15.75 -14.26 -2.22
N TYR A 260 14.82 -14.30 -1.26
CA TYR A 260 13.64 -15.16 -1.31
C TYR A 260 12.74 -14.85 -2.51
N PHE A 261 12.44 -13.58 -2.78
CA PHE A 261 11.65 -13.18 -3.94
C PHE A 261 12.34 -13.51 -5.26
N LEU A 262 13.65 -13.29 -5.37
CA LEU A 262 14.43 -13.69 -6.54
C LEU A 262 14.34 -15.20 -6.77
N PHE A 263 14.52 -16.00 -5.73
CA PHE A 263 14.37 -17.45 -5.81
C PHE A 263 12.98 -17.86 -6.30
N LYS A 264 11.91 -17.28 -5.74
CA LYS A 264 10.53 -17.59 -6.17
C LYS A 264 10.26 -17.15 -7.60
N LEU A 265 10.79 -16.00 -8.03
CA LEU A 265 10.67 -15.53 -9.40
C LEU A 265 11.33 -16.51 -10.38
N VAL A 266 12.57 -16.95 -10.11
CA VAL A 266 13.26 -17.94 -10.96
C VAL A 266 12.52 -19.27 -10.98
N ARG A 267 12.07 -19.75 -9.81
CA ARG A 267 11.37 -21.02 -9.65
C ARG A 267 10.08 -21.10 -10.49
N MET A 268 9.39 -19.98 -10.66
CA MET A 268 8.16 -19.90 -11.47
C MET A 268 8.39 -20.17 -12.97
N TYR A 269 9.61 -19.94 -13.48
CA TYR A 269 9.98 -20.19 -14.87
C TYR A 269 10.73 -21.51 -15.09
N GLN A 270 11.02 -22.27 -14.04
CA GLN A 270 11.66 -23.56 -14.17
C GLN A 270 10.71 -24.59 -14.83
N PRO A 271 11.18 -25.38 -15.81
CA PRO A 271 10.31 -26.23 -16.62
C PRO A 271 9.56 -27.29 -15.80
N LEU A 272 10.18 -27.84 -14.76
CA LEU A 272 9.55 -28.84 -13.88
C LEU A 272 8.37 -28.30 -13.08
N GLN A 273 8.28 -27.00 -12.87
CA GLN A 273 7.26 -26.39 -12.01
C GLN A 273 6.35 -25.42 -12.75
N ALA A 274 6.75 -24.98 -13.94
CA ALA A 274 6.05 -24.01 -14.78
C ALA A 274 4.56 -24.30 -14.94
N ILE A 275 4.18 -25.58 -15.04
CA ILE A 275 2.79 -26.04 -15.20
C ILE A 275 1.90 -25.56 -14.02
N LYS A 276 2.42 -25.62 -12.78
CA LYS A 276 1.68 -25.19 -11.58
C LYS A 276 1.39 -23.69 -11.56
N TYR A 277 2.20 -22.90 -12.26
CA TYR A 277 2.11 -21.44 -12.25
C TYR A 277 1.29 -20.87 -13.41
N VAL A 278 0.88 -21.67 -14.41
CA VAL A 278 0.31 -21.16 -15.67
C VAL A 278 -0.84 -20.17 -15.44
N ALA A 279 -1.76 -20.49 -14.52
CA ALA A 279 -2.94 -19.67 -14.21
C ALA A 279 -2.58 -18.27 -13.68
N ALA A 280 -1.55 -18.18 -12.83
CA ALA A 280 -1.19 -16.97 -12.11
C ALA A 280 0.16 -16.38 -12.50
N ARG A 281 0.84 -16.94 -13.51
CA ARG A 281 2.21 -16.54 -13.85
C ARG A 281 2.29 -15.05 -14.16
N LYS A 282 1.39 -14.56 -15.02
CA LYS A 282 1.37 -13.13 -15.40
C LYS A 282 1.21 -12.22 -14.18
N SER A 283 0.22 -12.46 -13.32
CA SER A 283 0.02 -11.64 -12.12
C SER A 283 1.18 -11.78 -11.12
N LEU A 284 1.62 -13.00 -10.83
CA LEU A 284 2.70 -13.28 -9.87
C LEU A 284 4.04 -12.67 -10.30
N THR A 285 4.35 -12.68 -11.61
CA THR A 285 5.57 -12.05 -12.14
C THR A 285 5.59 -10.54 -11.93
N VAL A 286 4.48 -9.87 -12.21
CA VAL A 286 4.35 -8.42 -12.04
C VAL A 286 4.43 -8.06 -10.56
N PHE A 287 3.72 -8.78 -9.69
CA PHE A 287 3.82 -8.58 -8.24
C PHE A 287 5.24 -8.82 -7.72
N ALA A 288 5.90 -9.89 -8.15
CA ALA A 288 7.27 -10.18 -7.74
C ALA A 288 8.26 -9.10 -8.24
N ALA A 289 8.11 -8.62 -9.48
CA ALA A 289 8.95 -7.57 -10.05
C ALA A 289 8.80 -6.23 -9.31
N ILE A 290 7.55 -5.81 -9.05
CA ILE A 290 7.26 -4.60 -8.26
C ILE A 290 7.80 -4.75 -6.84
N THR A 291 7.58 -5.90 -6.19
CA THR A 291 8.06 -6.13 -4.83
C THR A 291 9.59 -6.12 -4.75
N LEU A 292 10.28 -6.71 -5.72
CA LEU A 292 11.75 -6.65 -5.80
C LEU A 292 12.26 -5.22 -5.97
N PHE A 293 11.61 -4.44 -6.83
CA PHE A 293 11.93 -3.02 -7.00
C PHE A 293 11.72 -2.23 -5.70
N LEU A 294 10.57 -2.41 -5.04
CA LEU A 294 10.26 -1.71 -3.79
C LEU A 294 11.24 -2.09 -2.68
N ILE A 295 11.53 -3.38 -2.48
CA ILE A 295 12.50 -3.84 -1.47
C ILE A 295 13.89 -3.24 -1.73
N LEU A 296 14.34 -3.18 -3.00
CA LEU A 296 15.62 -2.55 -3.34
C LEU A 296 15.66 -1.08 -2.92
N VAL A 297 14.61 -0.32 -3.25
CA VAL A 297 14.49 1.09 -2.87
C VAL A 297 14.36 1.24 -1.35
N THR A 298 13.67 0.31 -0.66
CA THR A 298 13.55 0.27 0.81
C THR A 298 14.91 0.04 1.47
N ILE A 299 15.75 -0.86 0.96
CA ILE A 299 17.11 -1.11 1.48
C ILE A 299 17.97 0.16 1.35
N ILE A 300 17.95 0.81 0.18
CA ILE A 300 18.70 2.06 -0.04
C ILE A 300 18.25 3.14 0.96
N ASN A 301 16.94 3.33 1.11
CA ASN A 301 16.40 4.31 2.06
C ASN A 301 16.66 3.94 3.52
N ALA A 302 16.72 2.65 3.88
CA ALA A 302 17.08 2.20 5.21
C ALA A 302 18.53 2.58 5.55
N ILE A 303 19.47 2.41 4.60
CA ILE A 303 20.87 2.81 4.76
C ILE A 303 20.96 4.34 4.93
N VAL A 304 20.28 5.11 4.07
CA VAL A 304 20.25 6.57 4.16
C VAL A 304 19.66 7.05 5.50
N CYS A 305 18.58 6.43 5.98
CA CYS A 305 18.01 6.75 7.29
C CYS A 305 19.00 6.46 8.41
N THR A 306 19.66 5.30 8.38
CA THR A 306 20.64 4.88 9.40
C THR A 306 21.85 5.81 9.45
N ALA A 307 22.36 6.26 8.29
CA ALA A 307 23.45 7.22 8.20
C ALA A 307 23.08 8.65 8.69
N ASN A 308 21.78 8.91 8.85
CA ASN A 308 21.24 10.19 9.30
C ASN A 308 20.84 10.22 10.79
N PHE A 309 21.02 9.12 11.52
CA PHE A 309 20.70 9.04 12.95
C PHE A 309 21.55 9.98 13.81
N ARG A 310 21.00 10.39 14.96
CA ARG A 310 21.60 11.30 15.96
C ARG A 310 21.88 12.73 15.48
N LYS A 311 21.42 13.11 14.28
CA LYS A 311 21.59 14.46 13.73
C LYS A 311 20.38 15.39 13.97
N GLY A 312 19.64 15.17 15.06
CA GLY A 312 18.54 16.04 15.50
C GLY A 312 17.16 15.80 14.86
N LEU A 313 16.94 14.65 14.19
CA LEU A 313 15.68 14.33 13.48
C LEU A 313 14.51 13.98 14.43
N LYS A 314 14.82 13.43 15.61
CA LYS A 314 13.87 12.92 16.60
C LYS A 314 12.72 13.88 16.98
N PRO A 315 12.94 15.18 17.28
CA PRO A 315 11.84 16.08 17.68
C PRO A 315 10.78 16.27 16.59
N TYR A 316 11.19 16.27 15.32
CA TYR A 316 10.29 16.47 14.17
C TYR A 316 9.48 15.21 13.84
N VAL A 317 10.08 14.02 14.04
CA VAL A 317 9.41 12.72 13.87
C VAL A 317 8.35 12.52 14.97
N TYR A 318 8.68 12.83 16.23
CA TYR A 318 7.73 12.70 17.34
C TYR A 318 6.60 13.73 17.28
N LYS A 319 6.86 14.95 16.79
CA LYS A 319 5.82 15.98 16.61
C LYS A 319 4.84 15.64 15.49
N ALA A 320 5.30 15.00 14.41
CA ALA A 320 4.44 14.50 13.32
C ALA A 320 3.58 13.29 13.73
N ALA A 321 4.02 12.50 14.73
CA ALA A 321 3.27 11.35 15.25
C ALA A 321 2.24 11.72 16.34
N ARG A 322 2.26 12.94 16.87
CA ARG A 322 1.27 13.38 17.88
C ARG A 322 -0.11 13.57 17.23
N PRO A 323 -1.17 12.95 17.76
CA PRO A 323 -2.54 13.27 17.37
C PRO A 323 -2.85 14.76 17.56
N SER A 324 -3.50 15.38 16.57
CA SER A 324 -3.82 16.81 16.56
C SER A 324 -4.57 17.28 17.80
N TRP A 325 -5.43 16.44 18.39
CA TRP A 325 -6.19 16.79 19.60
C TRP A 325 -5.30 16.95 20.85
N LEU A 326 -4.19 16.20 20.97
CA LEU A 326 -3.26 16.36 22.09
C LEU A 326 -2.44 17.66 21.96
N ALA A 327 -2.08 18.04 20.73
CA ALA A 327 -1.41 19.31 20.48
C ALA A 327 -2.35 20.52 20.71
N THR A 328 -3.64 20.37 20.46
CA THR A 328 -4.65 21.39 20.76
C THR A 328 -4.91 21.50 22.27
N HIS A 329 -4.96 20.38 23.01
CA HIS A 329 -5.12 20.40 24.48
C HIS A 329 -3.93 21.08 25.17
N GLU A 330 -2.70 20.84 24.72
CA GLU A 330 -1.49 21.49 25.27
C GLU A 330 -1.48 23.00 24.99
N LYS A 331 -1.94 23.45 23.82
CA LYS A 331 -2.13 24.90 23.56
C LYS A 331 -3.27 25.53 24.35
N ARG A 332 -4.30 24.75 24.71
CA ARG A 332 -5.51 25.24 25.39
C ARG A 332 -5.39 25.21 26.92
N TYR A 333 -4.51 24.35 27.46
CA TYR A 333 -4.32 24.15 28.90
C TYR A 333 -2.86 24.31 29.38
N GLY A 334 -1.87 24.30 28.49
CA GLY A 334 -0.43 24.35 28.84
C GLY A 334 0.23 25.72 28.64
N GLY A 335 -0.52 26.77 28.28
CA GLY A 335 0.01 28.12 28.08
C GLY A 335 0.27 28.93 29.35
N GLY A 336 0.28 28.31 30.54
CA GLY A 336 0.31 29.06 31.81
C GLY A 336 1.18 28.49 32.93
N HIS A 337 2.02 27.47 32.67
CA HIS A 337 2.78 26.82 33.76
C HIS A 337 4.31 26.93 33.68
N ASP A 338 4.87 27.48 32.60
CA ASP A 338 6.33 27.59 32.44
C ASP A 338 6.90 28.99 32.77
N GLU A 339 6.06 29.93 33.23
CA GLU A 339 6.49 31.32 33.53
C GLU A 339 6.74 31.61 35.03
N ILE A 340 6.61 30.61 35.92
CA ILE A 340 6.69 30.83 37.38
C ILE A 340 8.00 30.31 38.02
N THR A 341 8.89 29.63 37.29
CA THR A 341 10.12 29.06 37.90
C THR A 341 11.41 29.68 37.36
N SER A 342 11.48 31.02 37.27
CA SER A 342 12.74 31.73 37.06
C SER A 342 12.79 33.13 37.67
N THR A 343 12.34 33.27 38.92
CA THR A 343 12.67 34.45 39.74
C THR A 343 13.07 33.99 41.13
N GLU A 344 14.37 33.84 41.35
CA GLU A 344 15.09 34.30 42.55
C GLU A 344 16.49 33.69 42.58
N THR A 345 17.49 34.46 42.09
CA THR A 345 18.76 34.70 42.79
C THR A 345 19.64 35.57 41.90
N THR A 346 19.59 36.89 42.10
CA THR A 346 20.76 37.78 41.97
C THR A 346 20.48 39.12 42.66
N SER A 347 21.44 39.50 43.49
CA SER A 347 21.57 40.62 44.44
C SER A 347 21.31 42.04 43.85
N PRO A 348 21.01 43.08 44.67
CA PRO A 348 20.39 44.32 44.21
C PRO A 348 21.42 45.33 43.70
N VAL A 349 21.14 45.91 42.53
CA VAL A 349 21.85 47.11 42.06
C VAL A 349 21.12 48.35 42.57
N VAL A 350 21.77 49.03 43.52
CA VAL A 350 21.42 50.36 44.03
C VAL A 350 21.31 51.35 42.88
N ARG A 351 20.10 51.88 42.62
CA ARG A 351 19.89 52.98 41.68
C ARG A 351 19.89 54.31 42.45
N ARG A 352 21.02 55.01 42.43
CA ARG A 352 21.22 56.36 43.00
C ARG A 352 20.81 57.43 41.97
N ARG A 353 20.17 58.51 42.47
CA ARG A 353 19.56 59.70 41.83
C ARG A 353 20.29 60.31 40.62
N MET A 354 19.53 60.96 39.74
CA MET A 354 19.70 62.40 39.46
C MET A 354 18.42 63.02 38.89
N SER A 355 17.83 63.92 39.69
CA SER A 355 16.97 65.02 39.26
C SER A 355 17.86 66.17 38.80
N LEU A 356 17.58 66.78 37.66
CA LEU A 356 17.99 68.15 37.33
C LEU A 356 16.94 68.72 36.37
N ASP A 357 16.26 69.75 36.89
CA ASP A 357 15.72 70.98 36.28
C ASP A 357 15.15 70.96 34.86
#